data_AF-A0A7V0Y3J9-F1
#
_entry.id   AF-A0A7V0Y3J9-F1
#
_cell.length_a   1.000
_cell.length_b   1.000
_cell.length_c   1.000
_cell.angle_alpha   90.00
_cell.angle_beta   90.00
_cell.angle_gamma   90.00
#
_symmetry.space_group_name_H-M   'P 1'
#
loop_
_entity.id
_entity.type
_entity.pdbx_description
1 polymer ?
#
loop_
_entity_poly.entity_id
_entity_poly.type
_entity_poly.pdbx_seq_one_letter_code
_entity_poly.pdbx_strand_id
1 'polypeptide(L)'
;MRADQVVVRHTEGLAHGFLMLQTLGGKTIADGQMIQVAQGDRVKQHLTFRFKDGSIYEQTTVFSQRGRFRLLSDHVVQKGPSFKFPIETSINASTGQVTICYTEDGKTKVLNERLELPPDIANGMIFTLIKHIQPNVPRTTVSILAATPKPRLVKLAIIPQGNEPFSIGNFQHKAMHYVVKVEIGGVTGLLAALFGKQPPDSDIWGLEGEAPAFVKYEGPLYMGGPIWRIQLASAGIF
;
A
#
# COMPACT_ATOMS: atom_id res chain seq x y z
N MET A 1 5.27 19.85 8.32
CA MET A 1 4.53 19.74 7.04
C MET A 1 3.18 19.09 7.30
N ARG A 2 2.09 19.69 6.80
CA ARG A 2 0.71 19.22 6.94
C ARG A 2 0.49 18.03 6.00
N ALA A 3 -0.31 17.05 6.42
CA ALA A 3 -0.66 15.91 5.59
C ALA A 3 -2.07 16.11 5.00
N ASP A 4 -2.31 15.51 3.84
CA ASP A 4 -3.36 15.85 2.90
C ASP A 4 -4.37 14.70 2.79
N GLN A 5 -5.65 15.01 2.99
CA GLN A 5 -6.71 14.11 2.55
C GLN A 5 -6.89 14.23 1.05
N VAL A 6 -6.62 13.16 0.30
CA VAL A 6 -6.76 13.16 -1.16
C VAL A 6 -8.23 13.32 -1.58
N VAL A 7 -8.47 14.22 -2.54
CA VAL A 7 -9.80 14.49 -3.10
C VAL A 7 -10.20 13.34 -4.02
N VAL A 8 -11.47 12.94 -3.94
CA VAL A 8 -12.05 11.95 -4.84
C VAL A 8 -12.33 12.63 -6.18
N ARG A 9 -11.51 12.33 -7.19
CA ARG A 9 -11.67 12.88 -8.55
C ARG A 9 -12.49 11.99 -9.48
N HIS A 10 -12.50 10.69 -9.18
CA HIS A 10 -13.26 9.66 -9.90
C HIS A 10 -13.88 8.75 -8.84
N THR A 11 -15.09 8.26 -9.07
CA THR A 11 -15.72 7.32 -8.15
C THR A 11 -15.11 5.94 -8.34
N GLU A 12 -14.55 5.37 -7.27
CA GLU A 12 -14.11 3.99 -7.22
C GLU A 12 -15.31 3.05 -7.33
N GLY A 13 -15.22 2.11 -8.28
CA GLY A 13 -16.27 1.13 -8.58
C GLY A 13 -15.81 -0.31 -8.37
N LEU A 14 -16.50 -1.23 -9.06
CA LEU A 14 -16.11 -2.64 -9.14
C LEU A 14 -14.80 -2.77 -9.91
N ALA A 15 -13.83 -3.49 -9.35
CA ALA A 15 -12.62 -3.85 -10.06
C ALA A 15 -12.13 -5.24 -9.63
N HIS A 16 -11.49 -5.94 -10.56
CA HIS A 16 -10.77 -7.17 -10.28
C HIS A 16 -9.48 -7.17 -11.11
N GLY A 17 -8.34 -7.03 -10.42
CA GLY A 17 -7.02 -7.08 -11.02
C GLY A 17 -6.32 -8.40 -10.69
N PHE A 18 -5.68 -9.00 -11.69
CA PHE A 18 -4.76 -10.12 -11.51
C PHE A 18 -3.34 -9.58 -11.50
N LEU A 19 -2.54 -9.99 -10.52
CA LEU A 19 -1.23 -9.42 -10.23
C LEU A 19 -0.18 -10.52 -10.18
N MET A 20 1.07 -10.15 -10.48
CA MET A 20 2.25 -10.96 -10.17
C MET A 20 3.16 -10.18 -9.22
N LEU A 21 3.76 -10.89 -8.28
CA LEU A 21 4.84 -10.38 -7.44
C LEU A 21 6.16 -11.00 -7.87
N GLN A 22 7.16 -10.15 -8.14
CA GLN A 22 8.46 -10.56 -8.65
C GLN A 22 9.60 -9.95 -7.84
N THR A 23 10.76 -10.60 -7.86
CA THR A 23 12.01 -9.91 -7.53
C THR A 23 12.32 -8.86 -8.60
N LEU A 24 13.17 -7.88 -8.30
CA LEU A 24 13.60 -6.89 -9.31
C LEU A 24 14.29 -7.54 -10.52
N GLY A 25 14.93 -8.69 -10.32
CA GLY A 25 15.51 -9.53 -11.38
C GLY A 25 14.50 -10.31 -12.22
N GLY A 26 13.19 -10.09 -12.03
CA GLY A 26 12.13 -10.67 -12.87
C GLY A 26 11.66 -12.07 -12.47
N LYS A 27 12.17 -12.65 -11.38
CA LYS A 27 11.70 -13.95 -10.89
C LYS A 27 10.34 -13.78 -10.21
N THR A 28 9.28 -14.38 -10.76
CA THR A 28 7.97 -14.44 -10.09
C THR A 28 8.05 -15.29 -8.82
N ILE A 29 7.65 -14.71 -7.69
CA ILE A 29 7.68 -15.30 -6.35
C ILE A 29 6.28 -15.47 -5.74
N ALA A 30 5.28 -14.74 -6.19
CA ALA A 30 3.90 -14.93 -5.79
C ALA A 30 2.92 -14.55 -6.90
N ASP A 31 1.77 -15.20 -6.89
CA ASP A 31 0.61 -14.84 -7.70
C ASP A 31 -0.36 -14.07 -6.83
N GLY A 32 -0.97 -13.02 -7.37
CA GLY A 32 -1.83 -12.15 -6.60
C GLY A 32 -3.10 -11.72 -7.33
N GLN A 33 -4.02 -11.18 -6.55
CA GLN A 33 -5.25 -10.61 -7.05
C GLN A 33 -5.68 -9.46 -6.15
N MET A 34 -6.34 -8.48 -6.75
CA MET A 34 -6.96 -7.35 -6.06
C MET A 34 -8.42 -7.26 -6.47
N ILE A 35 -9.31 -7.48 -5.52
CA ILE A 35 -10.76 -7.41 -5.72
C ILE A 35 -11.28 -6.17 -5.01
N GLN A 36 -12.06 -5.34 -5.70
CA GLN A 36 -12.67 -4.14 -5.15
C GLN A 36 -14.17 -4.14 -5.43
N VAL A 37 -14.96 -3.85 -4.40
CA VAL A 37 -16.41 -3.65 -4.49
C VAL A 37 -16.81 -2.35 -3.82
N ALA A 38 -17.75 -1.62 -4.43
CA ALA A 38 -18.28 -0.37 -3.91
C ALA A 38 -19.77 -0.52 -3.56
N GLN A 39 -20.18 0.03 -2.42
CA GLN A 39 -21.56 0.15 -1.96
C GLN A 39 -21.79 1.60 -1.53
N GLY A 40 -22.40 2.40 -2.40
CA GLY A 40 -22.51 3.84 -2.19
C GLY A 40 -21.12 4.50 -2.11
N ASP A 41 -20.87 5.26 -1.04
CA ASP A 41 -19.59 5.92 -0.80
C ASP A 41 -18.57 5.03 -0.05
N ARG A 42 -18.91 3.78 0.24
CA ARG A 42 -18.02 2.83 0.92
C ARG A 42 -17.43 1.83 -0.07
N VAL A 43 -16.12 1.68 -0.03
CA VAL A 43 -15.37 0.76 -0.89
C VAL A 43 -14.64 -0.26 -0.02
N LYS A 44 -14.71 -1.52 -0.40
CA LYS A 44 -13.95 -2.62 0.18
C LYS A 44 -12.99 -3.16 -0.87
N GLN A 45 -11.71 -3.19 -0.55
CA GLN A 45 -10.64 -3.76 -1.36
C GLN A 45 -10.04 -4.96 -0.63
N HIS A 46 -9.78 -6.05 -1.36
CA HIS A 46 -9.11 -7.24 -0.87
C HIS A 46 -7.93 -7.57 -1.79
N LEU A 47 -6.71 -7.45 -1.26
CA LEU A 47 -5.46 -7.77 -1.94
C LEU A 47 -4.88 -9.06 -1.35
N THR A 48 -4.60 -10.03 -2.21
CA THR A 48 -4.01 -11.32 -1.81
C THR A 48 -2.75 -11.56 -2.64
N PHE A 49 -1.68 -12.06 -2.01
CA PHE A 49 -0.57 -12.73 -2.67
C PHE A 49 -0.36 -14.11 -2.05
N ARG A 50 -0.24 -15.12 -2.92
CA ARG A 50 0.12 -16.49 -2.56
C ARG A 50 1.53 -16.76 -3.08
N PHE A 51 2.48 -16.87 -2.16
CA PHE A 51 3.89 -17.05 -2.50
C PHE A 51 4.20 -18.51 -2.82
N LYS A 52 5.17 -18.72 -3.70
CA LYS A 52 5.65 -20.05 -4.09
C LYS A 52 6.28 -20.84 -2.95
N ASP A 53 6.75 -20.15 -1.91
CA ASP A 53 7.30 -20.77 -0.68
C ASP A 53 6.21 -21.11 0.35
N GLY A 54 4.92 -20.93 0.01
CA GLY A 54 3.79 -21.15 0.91
C GLY A 54 3.43 -19.95 1.79
N SER A 55 4.14 -18.83 1.69
CA SER A 55 3.79 -17.61 2.39
C SER A 55 2.50 -16.98 1.84
N ILE A 56 1.81 -16.21 2.68
CA ILE A 56 0.61 -15.48 2.31
C ILE A 56 0.70 -14.02 2.76
N TYR A 57 0.26 -13.13 1.88
CA TYR A 57 -0.08 -11.75 2.20
C TYR A 57 -1.56 -11.56 1.90
N GLU A 58 -2.34 -11.11 2.88
CA GLU A 58 -3.72 -10.70 2.67
C GLU A 58 -3.94 -9.33 3.30
N GLN A 59 -4.65 -8.46 2.58
CA GLN A 59 -5.03 -7.15 3.06
C GLN A 59 -6.47 -6.85 2.69
N THR A 60 -7.29 -6.52 3.69
CA THR A 60 -8.64 -6.02 3.51
C THR A 60 -8.72 -4.56 3.96
N THR A 61 -8.84 -3.66 2.99
CA THR A 61 -8.98 -2.22 3.23
C THR A 61 -10.43 -1.81 3.02
N VAL A 62 -10.98 -1.01 3.92
CA VAL A 62 -12.30 -0.39 3.76
C VAL A 62 -12.17 1.10 3.94
N PHE A 63 -12.66 1.86 2.97
CA PHE A 63 -12.56 3.31 2.97
C PHE A 63 -13.82 3.99 2.45
N SER A 64 -14.00 5.24 2.83
CA SER A 64 -15.02 6.15 2.31
C SER A 64 -14.43 6.97 1.15
N GLN A 65 -15.25 7.20 0.13
CA GLN A 65 -14.97 8.06 -1.02
C GLN A 65 -15.94 9.24 -1.13
N ARG A 66 -16.46 9.74 0.00
CA ARG A 66 -17.34 10.92 0.04
C ARG A 66 -16.54 12.22 -0.08
N GLY A 67 -16.24 12.62 -1.32
CA GLY A 67 -15.53 13.86 -1.67
C GLY A 67 -14.03 13.85 -1.34
N ARG A 68 -13.63 13.26 -0.21
CA ARG A 68 -12.23 12.95 0.13
C ARG A 68 -12.13 11.51 0.63
N PHE A 69 -11.00 10.87 0.33
CA PHE A 69 -10.74 9.53 0.83
C PHE A 69 -10.54 9.54 2.35
N ARG A 70 -11.14 8.56 3.02
CA ARG A 70 -10.96 8.34 4.45
C ARG A 70 -10.92 6.85 4.74
N LEU A 71 -9.84 6.39 5.37
CA LEU A 71 -9.78 5.01 5.86
C LEU A 71 -10.88 4.79 6.92
N LEU A 72 -11.55 3.65 6.84
CA LEU A 72 -12.49 3.19 7.86
C LEU A 72 -11.90 2.02 8.64
N SER A 73 -11.31 1.05 7.94
CA SER A 73 -10.56 -0.05 8.55
C SER A 73 -9.51 -0.62 7.61
N ASP A 74 -8.45 -1.17 8.17
CA ASP A 74 -7.45 -1.96 7.45
C ASP A 74 -7.13 -3.23 8.25
N HIS A 75 -7.04 -4.36 7.58
CA HIS A 75 -6.67 -5.64 8.18
C HIS A 75 -5.63 -6.32 7.30
N VAL A 76 -4.47 -6.65 7.87
CA VAL A 76 -3.34 -7.23 7.14
C VAL A 76 -2.90 -8.51 7.82
N VAL A 77 -2.68 -9.57 7.04
CA VAL A 77 -2.12 -10.85 7.49
C VAL A 77 -0.86 -11.14 6.67
N GLN A 78 0.24 -11.42 7.36
CA GLN A 78 1.52 -11.81 6.78
C GLN A 78 1.98 -13.09 7.48
N LYS A 79 2.12 -14.19 6.75
CA LYS A 79 2.52 -15.50 7.32
C LYS A 79 3.43 -16.24 6.34
N GLY A 80 4.41 -16.98 6.87
CA GLY A 80 5.31 -17.84 6.11
C GLY A 80 6.73 -17.29 5.89
N PRO A 81 7.60 -18.05 5.21
CA PRO A 81 9.04 -17.79 5.13
C PRO A 81 9.46 -16.45 4.47
N SER A 82 8.59 -15.85 3.65
CA SER A 82 8.86 -14.55 2.99
C SER A 82 8.80 -13.35 3.95
N PHE A 83 8.30 -13.54 5.18
CA PHE A 83 8.20 -12.52 6.22
C PHE A 83 9.13 -12.85 7.39
N LYS A 84 9.69 -11.82 8.04
CA LYS A 84 10.60 -11.99 9.19
C LYS A 84 9.95 -12.78 10.32
N PHE A 85 8.67 -12.53 10.54
CA PHE A 85 7.83 -13.28 11.46
C PHE A 85 6.36 -13.10 11.06
N PRO A 86 5.47 -14.03 11.46
CA PRO A 86 4.04 -13.84 11.32
C PRO A 86 3.58 -12.55 12.01
N ILE A 87 2.82 -11.73 11.30
CA ILE A 87 2.18 -10.53 11.83
C ILE A 87 0.77 -10.38 11.27
N GLU A 88 -0.16 -10.03 12.14
CA GLU A 88 -1.53 -9.69 11.82
C GLU A 88 -1.87 -8.34 12.44
N THR A 89 -2.33 -7.40 11.63
CA THR A 89 -2.65 -6.03 12.07
C THR A 89 -4.10 -5.72 11.76
N SER A 90 -4.80 -5.12 12.72
CA SER A 90 -6.13 -4.53 12.53
C SER A 90 -6.09 -3.06 12.92
N ILE A 91 -6.61 -2.21 12.06
CA ILE A 91 -6.78 -0.77 12.29
C ILE A 91 -8.27 -0.47 12.14
N ASN A 92 -8.86 0.12 13.17
CA ASN A 92 -10.17 0.74 13.12
C ASN A 92 -10.00 2.26 13.18
N ALA A 93 -10.08 2.90 12.02
CA ALA A 93 -9.77 4.32 11.87
C ALA A 93 -10.85 5.25 12.47
N SER A 94 -12.06 4.75 12.72
CA SER A 94 -13.12 5.56 13.36
C SER A 94 -12.96 5.64 14.87
N THR A 95 -12.45 4.59 15.51
CA THR A 95 -12.24 4.53 16.97
C THR A 95 -10.80 4.82 17.40
N GLY A 96 -9.85 4.70 16.48
CA GLY A 96 -8.41 4.74 16.76
C GLY A 96 -7.86 3.40 17.27
N GLN A 97 -8.68 2.35 17.35
CA GLN A 97 -8.27 1.06 17.86
C GLN A 97 -7.32 0.37 16.88
N VAL A 98 -6.15 -0.03 17.38
CA VAL A 98 -5.13 -0.78 16.64
C VAL A 98 -4.81 -2.06 17.42
N THR A 99 -4.78 -3.18 16.72
CA THR A 99 -4.34 -4.47 17.26
C THR A 99 -3.24 -5.02 16.39
N ILE A 100 -2.12 -5.44 16.98
CA ILE A 100 -1.01 -6.09 16.28
C ILE A 100 -0.70 -7.40 17.02
N CYS A 101 -0.95 -8.52 16.35
CA CYS A 101 -0.55 -9.84 16.79
C CYS A 101 0.70 -10.25 16.01
N TYR A 102 1.78 -10.62 16.69
CA TYR A 102 3.00 -11.06 16.02
C TYR A 102 3.69 -12.16 16.81
N THR A 103 4.43 -13.03 16.12
CA THR A 103 5.14 -14.15 16.75
C THR A 103 6.65 -13.96 16.61
N GLU A 104 7.32 -13.60 17.70
CA GLU A 104 8.77 -13.39 17.75
C GLU A 104 9.38 -14.42 18.69
N ASP A 105 10.47 -15.09 18.27
CA ASP A 105 11.13 -16.17 19.02
C ASP A 105 10.16 -17.27 19.49
N GLY A 106 9.19 -17.63 18.63
CA GLY A 106 8.17 -18.64 18.91
C GLY A 106 7.08 -18.21 19.91
N LYS A 107 7.12 -16.97 20.40
CA LYS A 107 6.14 -16.44 21.35
C LYS A 107 5.20 -15.45 20.66
N THR A 108 3.91 -15.74 20.70
CA THR A 108 2.88 -14.82 20.23
C THR A 108 2.69 -13.69 21.23
N LYS A 109 2.77 -12.45 20.74
CA LYS A 109 2.54 -11.22 21.49
C LYS A 109 1.38 -10.48 20.83
N VAL A 110 0.55 -9.85 21.65
CA VAL A 110 -0.57 -9.02 21.19
C VAL A 110 -0.40 -7.62 21.77
N LEU A 111 -0.34 -6.64 20.88
CA LEU A 111 -0.41 -5.23 21.20
C LEU A 111 -1.82 -4.76 20.89
N ASN A 112 -2.42 -4.05 21.83
CA ASN A 112 -3.74 -3.45 21.68
C ASN A 112 -3.61 -2.00 22.16
N GLU A 113 -3.69 -1.06 21.23
CA GLU A 113 -3.48 0.35 21.48
C GLU A 113 -4.61 1.18 20.88
N ARG A 114 -4.94 2.27 21.56
CA ARG A 114 -5.81 3.30 20.99
C ARG A 114 -4.95 4.50 20.60
N LEU A 115 -4.88 4.77 19.31
CA LEU A 115 -4.06 5.85 18.75
C LEU A 115 -4.94 6.99 18.22
N GLU A 116 -4.43 8.21 18.28
CA GLU A 116 -5.01 9.33 17.56
C GLU A 116 -4.63 9.24 16.08
N LEU A 117 -5.48 8.58 15.30
CA LEU A 117 -5.26 8.38 13.87
C LEU A 117 -5.74 9.63 13.10
N PRO A 118 -4.87 10.24 12.28
CA PRO A 118 -5.24 11.45 11.56
C PRO A 118 -6.18 11.10 10.39
N PRO A 119 -6.99 12.05 9.93
CA PRO A 119 -8.05 11.76 8.97
C PRO A 119 -7.52 11.45 7.56
N ASP A 120 -6.23 11.70 7.28
CA ASP A 120 -5.49 11.37 6.06
C ASP A 120 -4.72 10.04 6.13
N ILE A 121 -4.93 9.22 7.16
CA ILE A 121 -4.30 7.89 7.24
C ILE A 121 -4.67 7.03 6.01
N ALA A 122 -3.66 6.46 5.38
CA ALA A 122 -3.72 5.89 4.03
C ALA A 122 -3.32 4.41 3.94
N ASN A 123 -3.27 3.70 5.06
CA ASN A 123 -3.01 2.25 5.08
C ASN A 123 -3.90 1.53 4.06
N GLY A 124 -3.29 0.74 3.18
CA GLY A 124 -3.99 -0.06 2.18
C GLY A 124 -4.64 0.71 1.03
N MET A 125 -4.49 2.04 0.96
CA MET A 125 -5.14 2.88 -0.05
C MET A 125 -4.17 3.43 -1.11
N ILE A 126 -2.86 3.19 -1.01
CA ILE A 126 -1.88 3.88 -1.87
C ILE A 126 -2.14 3.68 -3.37
N PHE A 127 -2.52 2.46 -3.80
CA PHE A 127 -2.87 2.18 -5.21
C PHE A 127 -4.19 2.84 -5.65
N THR A 128 -5.08 3.13 -4.71
CA THR A 128 -6.26 3.95 -4.96
C THR A 128 -5.85 5.41 -5.10
N LEU A 129 -5.11 5.96 -4.13
CA LEU A 129 -4.83 7.40 -4.05
C LEU A 129 -4.05 7.93 -5.26
N ILE A 130 -3.09 7.16 -5.80
CA ILE A 130 -2.30 7.55 -6.98
C ILE A 130 -3.17 7.84 -8.21
N LYS A 131 -4.37 7.26 -8.31
CA LYS A 131 -5.34 7.52 -9.39
C LYS A 131 -6.04 8.87 -9.28
N HIS A 132 -5.90 9.54 -8.14
CA HIS A 132 -6.58 10.81 -7.85
C HIS A 132 -5.62 11.96 -7.54
N ILE A 133 -4.33 11.67 -7.37
CA ILE A 133 -3.30 12.70 -7.26
C ILE A 133 -3.17 13.36 -8.63
N GLN A 134 -3.23 14.69 -8.65
CA GLN A 134 -3.05 15.43 -9.88
C GLN A 134 -1.55 15.56 -10.18
N PRO A 135 -1.09 15.24 -11.40
CA PRO A 135 0.33 15.30 -11.73
C PRO A 135 0.97 16.69 -11.59
N ASN A 136 0.17 17.75 -11.67
CA ASN A 136 0.62 19.13 -11.48
C ASN A 136 0.81 19.52 -10.00
N VAL A 137 0.36 18.69 -9.06
CA VAL A 137 0.63 18.87 -7.63
C VAL A 137 2.03 18.30 -7.37
N PRO A 138 3.04 19.14 -7.05
CA PRO A 138 4.43 18.71 -6.98
C PRO A 138 4.71 17.72 -5.85
N ARG A 139 3.78 17.63 -4.89
CA ARG A 139 3.89 16.76 -3.74
C ARG A 139 2.54 16.57 -3.07
N THR A 140 2.17 15.33 -2.79
CA THR A 140 1.06 14.96 -1.90
C THR A 140 1.63 14.26 -0.67
N THR A 141 1.21 14.64 0.54
CA THR A 141 1.68 13.98 1.76
C THR A 141 0.52 13.25 2.44
N VAL A 142 0.65 11.97 2.76
CA VAL A 142 -0.37 11.22 3.52
C VAL A 142 0.25 10.55 4.74
N SER A 143 -0.55 10.23 5.74
CA SER A 143 -0.08 9.50 6.93
C SER A 143 -0.26 7.99 6.74
N ILE A 144 0.62 7.18 7.32
CA ILE A 144 0.45 5.73 7.39
C ILE A 144 0.90 5.23 8.77
N LEU A 145 0.17 4.26 9.31
CA LEU A 145 0.63 3.52 10.47
C LEU A 145 1.58 2.41 10.01
N ALA A 146 2.86 2.55 10.32
CA ALA A 146 3.84 1.49 10.15
C ALA A 146 3.61 0.42 11.23
N ALA A 147 2.95 -0.67 10.84
CA ALA A 147 2.64 -1.79 11.72
C ALA A 147 3.89 -2.65 11.94
N THR A 148 4.60 -2.35 13.01
CA THR A 148 5.72 -3.14 13.54
C THR A 148 5.41 -3.50 15.00
N PRO A 149 6.21 -4.33 15.68
CA PRO A 149 6.12 -4.52 17.14
C PRO A 149 6.17 -3.22 17.96
N LYS A 150 6.56 -2.08 17.37
CA LYS A 150 6.37 -0.74 17.93
C LYS A 150 5.67 0.14 16.87
N PRO A 151 4.32 0.16 16.83
CA PRO A 151 3.59 0.88 15.79
C PRO A 151 3.93 2.36 15.79
N ARG A 152 4.09 2.94 14.60
CA ARG A 152 4.47 4.35 14.44
C ARG A 152 3.70 4.99 13.31
N LEU A 153 3.13 6.16 13.59
CA LEU A 153 2.58 7.01 12.54
C LEU A 153 3.73 7.71 11.83
N VAL A 154 3.84 7.49 10.52
CA VAL A 154 4.84 8.13 9.65
C VAL A 154 4.12 8.82 8.49
N LYS A 155 4.86 9.66 7.74
CA LYS A 155 4.34 10.32 6.56
C LYS A 155 4.91 9.68 5.30
N LEU A 156 4.10 9.64 4.25
CA LEU A 156 4.51 9.29 2.90
C LEU A 156 4.46 10.56 2.05
N ALA A 157 5.58 10.91 1.44
CA ALA A 157 5.66 11.94 0.42
C ALA A 157 5.54 11.30 -0.96
N ILE A 158 4.50 11.64 -1.71
CA ILE A 158 4.23 11.13 -3.05
C ILE A 158 4.57 12.24 -4.04
N ILE A 159 5.56 11.99 -4.89
CA ILE A 159 6.19 13.02 -5.74
C ILE A 159 6.12 12.56 -7.20
N PRO A 160 5.39 13.27 -8.09
CA PRO A 160 5.36 12.94 -9.51
C PRO A 160 6.74 13.14 -10.15
N GLN A 161 7.17 12.20 -10.99
CA GLN A 161 8.43 12.25 -11.73
C GLN A 161 8.25 12.49 -13.23
N GLY A 162 7.04 12.25 -13.76
CA GLY A 162 6.72 12.42 -15.17
C GLY A 162 6.10 11.17 -15.78
N ASN A 163 5.79 11.24 -17.07
CA ASN A 163 5.18 10.15 -17.81
C ASN A 163 6.22 9.23 -18.44
N GLU A 164 6.06 7.92 -18.24
CA GLU A 164 6.86 6.88 -18.87
C GLU A 164 6.00 6.04 -19.84
N PRO A 165 6.50 5.73 -21.05
CA PRO A 165 5.77 4.88 -21.98
C PRO A 165 5.76 3.42 -21.52
N PHE A 166 4.65 2.73 -21.75
CA PHE A 166 4.57 1.27 -21.60
C PHE A 166 3.62 0.67 -22.64
N SER A 167 3.75 -0.63 -22.87
CA SER A 167 2.87 -1.37 -23.78
C SER A 167 2.22 -2.54 -23.06
N ILE A 168 0.97 -2.83 -23.42
CA ILE A 168 0.26 -4.05 -23.04
C ILE A 168 -0.41 -4.63 -24.28
N GLY A 169 0.03 -5.82 -24.70
CA GLY A 169 -0.27 -6.31 -26.05
C GLY A 169 0.19 -5.30 -27.11
N ASN A 170 -0.71 -4.95 -28.03
CA ASN A 170 -0.45 -3.97 -29.09
C ASN A 170 -0.84 -2.53 -28.71
N PHE A 171 -1.34 -2.30 -27.49
CA PHE A 171 -1.68 -0.96 -27.02
C PHE A 171 -0.45 -0.27 -26.44
N GLN A 172 -0.23 0.98 -26.87
CA GLN A 172 0.77 1.88 -26.30
C GLN A 172 0.10 2.86 -25.35
N HIS A 173 0.68 3.03 -24.17
CA HIS A 173 0.19 3.89 -23.12
C HIS A 173 1.34 4.72 -22.52
N LYS A 174 0.97 5.68 -21.67
CA LYS A 174 1.89 6.37 -20.77
C LYS A 174 1.36 6.24 -19.35
N ALA A 175 2.25 5.96 -18.40
CA ALA A 175 1.93 5.96 -16.99
C ALA A 175 2.69 7.09 -16.30
N MET A 176 2.00 7.83 -15.43
CA MET A 176 2.64 8.76 -14.51
C MET A 176 3.41 7.97 -13.46
N HIS A 177 4.71 8.23 -13.37
CA HIS A 177 5.60 7.69 -12.34
C HIS A 177 5.58 8.58 -11.11
N TYR A 178 5.41 7.96 -9.94
CA TYR A 178 5.50 8.59 -8.64
C TYR A 178 6.58 7.91 -7.81
N VAL A 179 7.43 8.72 -7.19
CA VAL A 179 8.31 8.26 -6.11
C VAL A 179 7.62 8.52 -4.77
N VAL A 180 7.54 7.49 -3.94
CA VAL A 180 6.97 7.50 -2.60
C VAL A 180 8.09 7.39 -1.58
N LYS A 181 8.29 8.44 -0.79
CA LYS A 181 9.32 8.50 0.26
C LYS A 181 8.69 8.38 1.64
N VAL A 182 9.26 7.55 2.50
CA VAL A 182 8.86 7.49 3.91
C VAL A 182 9.58 8.60 4.68
N GLU A 183 8.80 9.50 5.27
CA GLU A 183 9.27 10.57 6.14
C GLU A 183 9.00 10.20 7.60
N ILE A 184 10.08 9.90 8.30
CA ILE A 184 10.06 9.62 9.73
C ILE A 184 10.39 10.92 10.46
N GLY A 185 9.37 11.58 11.03
CA GLY A 185 9.56 12.82 11.78
C GLY A 185 10.14 12.57 13.18
N GLY A 186 10.96 13.51 13.66
CA GLY A 186 11.26 13.69 15.09
C GLY A 186 12.39 12.83 15.65
N VAL A 187 13.51 13.50 15.98
CA VAL A 187 14.71 12.98 16.66
C VAL A 187 15.56 12.03 15.83
N THR A 188 16.46 12.65 15.07
CA THR A 188 17.57 12.08 14.28
C THR A 188 18.49 11.15 15.07
N GLY A 189 18.34 11.02 16.40
CA GLY A 189 19.20 10.21 17.28
C GLY A 189 18.58 8.92 17.85
N LEU A 190 17.25 8.76 17.91
CA LEU A 190 16.62 7.58 18.58
C LEU A 190 15.99 6.57 17.60
N LEU A 191 15.79 6.96 16.33
CA LEU A 191 15.06 6.16 15.34
C LEU A 191 15.96 5.20 14.55
N ALA A 192 17.25 5.51 14.44
CA ALA A 192 18.25 4.66 13.79
C ALA A 192 18.32 3.26 14.43
N ALA A 193 18.07 3.15 15.74
CA ALA A 193 18.10 1.88 16.46
C ALA A 193 16.89 0.96 16.20
N LEU A 194 15.76 1.48 15.71
CA LEU A 194 14.55 0.69 15.40
C LEU A 194 14.35 0.43 13.91
N PHE A 195 14.80 1.35 13.06
CA PHE A 195 14.68 1.23 11.61
C PHE A 195 16.00 0.90 10.90
N GLY A 196 17.14 0.98 11.59
CA GLY A 196 18.47 0.61 11.08
C GLY A 196 19.04 1.56 10.01
N LYS A 197 18.19 2.04 9.08
CA LYS A 197 18.45 2.98 7.98
C LYS A 197 17.11 3.62 7.55
N GLN A 198 17.17 4.69 6.75
CA GLN A 198 15.98 5.21 6.06
C GLN A 198 15.34 4.07 5.24
N PRO A 199 14.01 3.84 5.32
CA PRO A 199 13.33 2.91 4.43
C PRO A 199 13.63 3.27 2.97
N PRO A 200 13.77 2.27 2.07
CA PRO A 200 13.94 2.56 0.66
C PRO A 200 12.72 3.33 0.13
N ASP A 201 12.96 4.21 -0.82
CA ASP A 201 11.89 4.80 -1.62
C ASP A 201 11.15 3.69 -2.37
N SER A 202 9.90 3.95 -2.71
CA SER A 202 9.10 3.08 -3.57
C SER A 202 8.65 3.82 -4.80
N ASP A 203 8.46 3.09 -5.89
CA ASP A 203 8.04 3.63 -7.17
C ASP A 203 6.65 3.09 -7.51
N ILE A 204 5.73 3.97 -7.93
CA ILE A 204 4.39 3.59 -8.37
C ILE A 204 4.11 4.22 -9.74
N TRP A 205 3.54 3.43 -10.64
CA TRP A 205 3.08 3.88 -11.94
C TRP A 205 1.56 3.80 -12.02
N GLY A 206 0.93 4.92 -12.35
CA GLY A 206 -0.51 5.04 -12.56
C GLY A 206 -0.84 5.45 -14.00
N LEU A 207 -1.81 4.77 -14.61
CA LEU A 207 -2.39 5.16 -15.88
C LEU A 207 -3.43 6.26 -15.64
N GLU A 208 -3.33 7.34 -16.40
CA GLU A 208 -4.33 8.42 -16.44
C GLU A 208 -5.36 8.18 -17.55
N GLY A 209 -6.50 8.86 -17.49
CA GLY A 209 -7.53 8.81 -18.53
C GLY A 209 -8.95 8.81 -17.97
N GLU A 210 -9.90 8.34 -18.77
CA GLU A 210 -11.31 8.21 -18.38
C GLU A 210 -11.50 7.26 -17.19
N ALA A 211 -10.72 6.17 -17.17
CA ALA A 211 -10.66 5.20 -16.08
C ALA A 211 -9.20 5.03 -15.63
N PRO A 212 -8.71 5.85 -14.68
CA PRO A 212 -7.36 5.71 -14.16
C PRO A 212 -7.13 4.34 -13.52
N ALA A 213 -5.91 3.83 -13.63
CA ALA A 213 -5.57 2.48 -13.16
C ALA A 213 -4.17 2.40 -12.54
N PHE A 214 -4.00 1.44 -11.62
CA PHE A 214 -2.68 1.01 -11.17
C PHE A 214 -1.99 0.21 -12.28
N VAL A 215 -0.68 0.43 -12.50
CA VAL A 215 0.12 -0.28 -13.52
C VAL A 215 1.19 -1.15 -12.88
N LYS A 216 2.05 -0.54 -12.05
CA LYS A 216 3.23 -1.18 -11.48
C LYS A 216 3.58 -0.54 -10.13
N TYR A 217 4.15 -1.33 -9.24
CA TYR A 217 4.78 -0.88 -8.00
C TYR A 217 6.13 -1.56 -7.83
N GLU A 218 7.14 -0.82 -7.41
CA GLU A 218 8.42 -1.35 -6.96
C GLU A 218 8.70 -0.82 -5.55
N GLY A 219 8.70 -1.71 -4.57
CA GLY A 219 8.87 -1.32 -3.17
C GLY A 219 8.66 -2.49 -2.21
N PRO A 220 8.81 -2.28 -0.91
CA PRO A 220 8.55 -3.31 0.08
C PRO A 220 7.04 -3.54 0.27
N LEU A 221 6.62 -4.79 0.46
CA LEU A 221 5.24 -5.13 0.89
C LEU A 221 5.02 -4.91 2.39
N TYR A 222 6.09 -4.91 3.17
CA TYR A 222 6.07 -4.74 4.62
C TYR A 222 7.33 -4.01 5.09
N MET A 223 7.24 -3.37 6.26
CA MET A 223 8.33 -2.54 6.76
C MET A 223 9.62 -3.35 6.97
N GLY A 224 10.71 -2.90 6.34
CA GLY A 224 12.01 -3.57 6.42
C GLY A 224 12.10 -4.89 5.65
N GLY A 225 11.15 -5.16 4.76
CA GLY A 225 11.20 -6.24 3.78
C GLY A 225 12.03 -5.88 2.54
N PRO A 226 12.28 -6.86 1.65
CA PRO A 226 12.96 -6.64 0.37
C PRO A 226 12.09 -5.79 -0.59
N ILE A 227 12.74 -5.18 -1.58
CA ILE A 227 12.05 -4.50 -2.68
C ILE A 227 11.56 -5.56 -3.67
N TRP A 228 10.27 -5.57 -3.93
CA TRP A 228 9.61 -6.42 -4.91
C TRP A 228 8.86 -5.58 -5.93
N ARG A 229 8.62 -6.18 -7.10
CA ARG A 229 7.80 -5.62 -8.16
C ARG A 229 6.41 -6.26 -8.12
N ILE A 230 5.37 -5.44 -8.01
CA ILE A 230 3.99 -5.81 -8.29
C ILE A 230 3.63 -5.26 -9.66
N GLN A 231 3.05 -6.08 -10.52
CA GLN A 231 2.56 -5.65 -11.83
C GLN A 231 1.34 -6.46 -12.25
N LEU A 232 0.63 -5.99 -13.26
CA LEU A 232 -0.49 -6.71 -13.87
C LEU A 232 -0.02 -8.07 -14.43
N ALA A 233 -0.79 -9.12 -14.17
CA ALA A 233 -0.60 -10.42 -14.78
C ALA A 233 -1.17 -10.44 -16.21
N SER A 234 -0.53 -11.19 -17.10
CA SER A 234 -1.11 -11.53 -18.40
C SER A 234 -1.94 -12.81 -18.26
N ALA A 235 -3.17 -12.79 -18.74
CA ALA A 235 -3.99 -14.00 -18.83
C ALA A 235 -3.49 -14.90 -19.96
N GLY A 236 -3.46 -16.21 -19.71
CA GLY A 236 -3.40 -17.24 -20.75
C GLY A 236 -4.69 -18.06 -20.66
N ILE A 237 -5.44 -18.15 -21.76
CA ILE A 237 -6.56 -19.08 -21.86
C ILE A 237 -5.97 -20.40 -22.37
N PHE A 238 -6.07 -21.45 -21.57
CA PHE A 238 -5.57 -22.79 -21.86
C PHE A 238 -6.72 -23.74 -22.21
#